data_AF-A0A1V9G2H8-F1
#
_entry.id   AF-A0A1V9G2H8-F1
#
_cell.length_a   1.000
_cell.length_b   1.000
_cell.length_c   1.000
_cell.angle_alpha   90.00
_cell.angle_beta   90.00
_cell.angle_gamma   90.00
#
_symmetry.space_group_name_H-M   'P 1'
#
loop_
_entity.id
_entity.type
_entity.pdbx_description
1 polymer ?
#
loop_
_entity_poly.entity_id
_entity_poly.type
_entity_poly.pdbx_seq_one_letter_code
_entity_poly.pdbx_strand_id
1 'polypeptide(L)'
;MEGLQEQLKQITEKLQQVAHRYHLLQKEHEQLSREVIALRDKEKARLIRIDELEMKITALQTVTGQLNEPEKKEVEKRINRYIREIDRCIALLSE
;
A
#
# COMPACT_ATOMS: atom_id res chain seq x y z
N MET A 1 -51.12 29.95 2.97
CA MET A 1 -51.06 28.51 3.26
C MET A 1 -50.39 27.75 2.10
N GLU A 2 -50.72 28.02 0.84
CA GLU A 2 -50.10 27.36 -0.34
C GLU A 2 -48.58 27.61 -0.50
N GLY A 3 -48.11 28.85 -0.34
CA GLY A 3 -46.68 29.15 -0.49
C GLY A 3 -45.76 28.45 0.51
N LEU A 4 -46.27 28.08 1.69
CA LEU A 4 -45.51 27.34 2.70
C LEU A 4 -45.38 25.86 2.34
N GLN A 5 -46.44 25.27 1.76
CA GLN A 5 -46.41 23.90 1.23
C GLN A 5 -45.45 23.76 0.05
N GLU A 6 -45.37 24.78 -0.80
CA GLU A 6 -44.50 24.77 -1.98
C GLU A 6 -43.02 24.89 -1.59
N GLN A 7 -42.70 25.74 -0.62
CA GLN A 7 -41.37 25.80 -0.02
C GLN A 7 -40.97 24.48 0.67
N LEU A 8 -41.91 23.84 1.37
CA LEU A 8 -41.67 22.56 2.05
C LEU A 8 -41.40 21.44 1.03
N LYS A 9 -42.12 21.41 -0.09
CA LYS A 9 -41.82 20.50 -1.23
C LYS A 9 -40.42 20.71 -1.78
N GLN A 10 -40.03 21.94 -2.07
CA GLN A 10 -38.69 22.24 -2.60
C GLN A 10 -37.57 21.85 -1.63
N ILE A 11 -37.77 22.04 -0.33
CA ILE A 11 -36.81 21.60 0.70
C ILE A 11 -36.71 20.08 0.70
N THR A 12 -37.83 19.37 0.64
CA THR A 12 -37.86 17.91 0.65
C THR A 12 -37.14 17.33 -0.58
N GLU A 13 -37.38 17.91 -1.76
CA GLU A 13 -36.70 17.52 -3.00
C GLU A 13 -35.18 17.73 -2.93
N LYS A 14 -34.73 18.89 -2.45
CA LYS A 14 -33.30 19.16 -2.26
C LYS A 14 -32.67 18.19 -1.27
N LEU A 15 -33.38 17.86 -0.20
CA LEU A 15 -32.89 16.94 0.83
C LEU A 15 -32.78 15.52 0.29
N GLN A 16 -33.74 15.07 -0.53
CA GLN A 16 -33.67 13.80 -1.24
C GLN A 16 -32.50 13.76 -2.24
N GLN A 17 -32.27 14.83 -2.99
CA GLN A 17 -31.14 14.92 -3.91
C GLN A 17 -29.80 14.85 -3.18
N VAL A 18 -29.65 15.57 -2.07
CA VAL A 18 -28.43 15.54 -1.25
C VAL A 18 -28.22 14.16 -0.65
N ALA A 19 -29.26 13.53 -0.10
CA ALA A 19 -29.18 12.18 0.44
C ALA A 19 -28.77 11.16 -0.62
N HIS A 20 -29.32 11.27 -1.84
CA HIS A 20 -28.97 10.39 -2.94
C HIS A 20 -27.49 10.56 -3.36
N ARG A 21 -27.02 11.80 -3.52
CA ARG A 21 -25.62 12.10 -3.85
C ARG A 21 -24.67 11.62 -2.77
N TYR A 22 -25.03 11.79 -1.51
CA TYR A 22 -24.24 11.29 -0.39
C TYR A 22 -24.12 9.76 -0.42
N HIS A 23 -25.23 9.06 -0.70
CA HIS A 23 -25.23 7.61 -0.77
C HIS A 23 -24.39 7.06 -1.95
N LEU A 24 -24.41 7.76 -3.09
CA LEU A 24 -23.54 7.43 -4.22
C LEU A 24 -22.06 7.63 -3.87
N LEU A 25 -21.73 8.79 -3.28
CA LEU A 25 -20.36 9.09 -2.88
C LEU A 25 -19.82 8.10 -1.84
N GLN A 26 -20.68 7.67 -0.90
CA GLN A 26 -20.30 6.67 0.10
C GLN A 26 -20.00 5.31 -0.54
N LYS A 27 -20.79 4.89 -1.54
CA LYS A 27 -20.52 3.66 -2.30
C LYS A 27 -19.21 3.74 -3.09
N GLU A 28 -18.96 4.87 -3.76
CA GLU A 28 -17.71 5.10 -4.49
C GLU A 28 -16.51 5.07 -3.54
N HIS A 29 -16.62 5.72 -2.38
CA HIS A 29 -15.56 5.70 -1.37
C HIS A 29 -15.27 4.28 -0.87
N GLU A 30 -16.30 3.46 -0.61
CA GLU A 30 -16.11 2.06 -0.24
C GLU A 30 -15.48 1.22 -1.35
N GLN A 31 -15.83 1.46 -2.61
CA GLN A 31 -15.21 0.80 -3.76
C GLN A 31 -13.73 1.18 -3.89
N LEU A 32 -13.42 2.48 -3.89
CA LEU A 32 -12.05 3.01 -3.95
C LEU A 32 -11.20 2.50 -2.79
N SER A 33 -11.75 2.48 -1.56
CA SER A 33 -11.04 1.96 -0.39
C SER A 33 -10.66 0.49 -0.55
N ARG A 34 -11.60 -0.34 -1.07
CA ARG A 34 -11.31 -1.75 -1.38
C ARG A 34 -10.25 -1.90 -2.46
N GLU A 35 -10.30 -1.09 -3.51
CA GLU A 35 -9.29 -1.12 -4.59
C GLU A 35 -7.90 -0.73 -4.08
N VAL A 36 -7.81 0.30 -3.23
CA VAL A 36 -6.55 0.73 -2.61
C VAL A 36 -5.95 -0.38 -1.76
N ILE A 37 -6.76 -1.09 -0.97
CA ILE A 37 -6.28 -2.23 -0.17
C ILE A 37 -5.76 -3.34 -1.10
N ALA A 38 -6.54 -3.71 -2.12
CA ALA A 38 -6.13 -4.75 -3.08
C ALA A 38 -4.86 -4.39 -3.86
N LEU A 39 -4.68 -3.12 -4.22
CA LEU A 39 -3.47 -2.64 -4.89
C LEU A 39 -2.25 -2.69 -3.96
N ARG A 40 -2.41 -2.27 -2.69
CA ARG A 40 -1.35 -2.37 -1.68
C ARG A 40 -0.93 -3.81 -1.42
N ASP A 41 -1.87 -4.74 -1.36
CA ASP A 41 -1.54 -6.16 -1.17
C ASP A 41 -0.80 -6.75 -2.38
N LYS A 42 -1.21 -6.37 -3.60
CA LYS A 42 -0.49 -6.73 -4.82
C LYS A 42 0.91 -6.12 -4.87
N GLU A 43 1.08 -4.88 -4.43
CA GLU A 43 2.38 -4.22 -4.35
C GLU A 43 3.31 -4.95 -3.36
N LYS A 44 2.81 -5.27 -2.16
CA LYS A 44 3.56 -6.08 -1.18
C LYS A 44 3.97 -7.44 -1.76
N ALA A 45 3.05 -8.15 -2.41
CA ALA A 45 3.36 -9.43 -3.04
C ALA A 45 4.42 -9.31 -4.15
N ARG A 46 4.38 -8.22 -4.94
CA ARG A 46 5.39 -7.93 -5.95
C ARG A 46 6.74 -7.62 -5.32
N LEU A 47 6.80 -6.84 -4.25
CA LEU A 47 8.04 -6.53 -3.54
C LEU A 47 8.69 -7.81 -2.98
N ILE A 48 7.91 -8.67 -2.33
CA ILE A 48 8.40 -9.99 -1.86
C ILE A 48 8.96 -10.79 -3.04
N ARG A 49 8.27 -10.80 -4.18
CA ARG A 49 8.74 -11.53 -5.35
C ARG A 49 10.01 -10.93 -5.96
N ILE A 50 10.16 -9.61 -5.92
CA ILE A 50 11.39 -8.92 -6.35
C ILE A 50 12.54 -9.33 -5.43
N ASP A 51 12.36 -9.29 -4.12
CA ASP A 51 13.38 -9.70 -3.16
C ASP A 51 13.80 -11.17 -3.38
N GLU A 52 12.83 -12.08 -3.58
CA GLU A 52 13.12 -13.48 -3.92
C GLU A 52 13.94 -13.63 -5.21
N LEU A 53 13.64 -12.81 -6.22
CA LEU A 53 14.36 -12.83 -7.50
C LEU A 53 15.77 -12.26 -7.35
N GLU A 54 15.93 -11.16 -6.61
CA GLU A 54 17.24 -10.58 -6.31
C GLU A 54 18.13 -11.56 -5.53
N MET A 55 17.56 -12.29 -4.57
CA MET A 55 18.27 -13.35 -3.86
C MET A 55 18.72 -14.47 -4.81
N LYS A 56 17.85 -14.91 -5.72
CA LYS A 56 18.18 -15.93 -6.73
C LYS A 56 19.27 -15.44 -7.69
N ILE A 57 19.21 -14.19 -8.13
CA ILE A 57 20.23 -13.58 -8.99
C ILE A 57 21.56 -13.54 -8.25
N THR A 58 21.59 -13.07 -7.01
CA THR A 58 22.80 -13.01 -6.17
C THR A 58 23.41 -14.40 -5.98
N ALA A 59 22.58 -15.41 -5.70
CA ALA A 59 23.02 -16.79 -5.58
C ALA A 59 23.63 -17.33 -6.89
N LEU A 60 22.99 -17.04 -8.04
CA LEU A 60 23.50 -17.41 -9.35
C LEU A 60 24.83 -16.71 -9.67
N GLN A 61 24.95 -15.41 -9.43
CA GLN A 61 26.20 -14.64 -9.62
C GLN A 61 27.35 -15.19 -8.75
N THR A 62 27.03 -15.65 -7.54
CA THR A 62 27.99 -16.30 -6.63
C THR A 62 28.45 -17.65 -7.17
N VAL A 63 27.53 -18.46 -7.72
CA VAL A 63 27.84 -19.78 -8.29
C VAL A 63 28.57 -19.68 -9.63
N THR A 64 28.28 -18.67 -10.45
CA THR A 64 28.95 -18.47 -11.75
C THR A 64 30.33 -17.81 -11.63
N GLY A 65 30.76 -17.43 -10.43
CA GLY A 65 32.07 -16.80 -10.18
C GLY A 65 32.21 -15.40 -10.79
N GLN A 66 31.11 -14.78 -11.19
CA GLN A 66 31.06 -13.45 -11.82
C GLN A 66 30.79 -12.31 -10.83
N LEU A 67 31.14 -12.47 -9.55
CA LEU A 67 31.16 -11.33 -8.65
C LEU A 67 32.33 -10.41 -9.02
N ASN A 68 32.07 -9.44 -9.87
CA ASN A 68 32.97 -8.30 -10.02
C ASN A 68 33.10 -7.62 -8.63
N GLU A 69 34.31 -7.26 -8.20
CA GLU A 69 34.58 -6.53 -6.94
C GLU A 69 33.54 -5.48 -6.50
N PRO A 70 32.95 -4.65 -7.39
CA PRO A 70 31.88 -3.72 -7.02
C PRO A 70 30.61 -4.38 -6.46
N GLU A 71 30.18 -5.52 -7.02
CA GLU A 71 28.96 -6.21 -6.59
C GLU A 71 29.14 -6.84 -5.20
N LYS A 72 30.36 -7.31 -4.88
CA LYS A 72 30.70 -7.86 -3.57
C LYS A 72 30.56 -6.80 -2.47
N LYS A 73 31.00 -5.57 -2.74
CA LYS A 73 30.84 -4.43 -1.83
C LYS A 73 29.38 -4.02 -1.64
N GLU A 74 28.57 -4.13 -2.68
CA GLU A 74 27.14 -3.80 -2.61
C GLU A 74 26.37 -4.83 -1.75
N VAL A 75 26.71 -6.11 -1.91
CA VAL A 75 26.21 -7.21 -1.07
C VAL A 75 26.64 -7.05 0.39
N GLU A 76 27.91 -6.72 0.66
CA GLU A 76 28.38 -6.42 2.02
C GLU A 76 27.63 -5.25 2.66
N LYS A 77 27.33 -4.18 1.91
CA LYS A 77 26.54 -3.05 2.41
C LYS A 77 25.10 -3.45 2.73
N ARG A 78 24.46 -4.27 1.88
CA ARG A 78 23.11 -4.80 2.13
C ARG A 78 23.08 -5.68 3.37
N ILE A 79 24.02 -6.62 3.50
CA ILE A 79 24.15 -7.47 4.69
C ILE A 79 24.31 -6.63 5.96
N ASN A 80 25.20 -5.62 5.94
CA ASN A 80 25.38 -4.72 7.09
C ASN A 80 24.11 -3.93 7.45
N ARG A 81 23.28 -3.57 6.45
CA ARG A 81 22.01 -2.89 6.70
C ARG A 81 21.00 -3.83 7.37
N TYR A 82 20.88 -5.06 6.89
CA TYR A 82 20.03 -6.07 7.51
C TYR A 82 20.48 -6.42 8.93
N ILE A 83 21.80 -6.51 9.19
CA ILE A 83 22.32 -6.72 10.56
C ILE A 83 21.87 -5.58 11.49
N ARG A 84 21.98 -4.32 11.06
CA ARG A 84 21.51 -3.17 11.86
C ARG A 84 20.00 -3.10 12.08
N GLU A 85 19.22 -3.69 11.18
CA GLU A 85 17.78 -3.80 11.34
C GLU A 85 17.43 -4.93 12.31
N ILE A 86 18.14 -6.05 12.23
CA ILE A 86 18.05 -7.15 13.20
C ILE A 86 18.42 -6.65 14.60
N ASP A 87 19.54 -5.94 14.76
CA ASP A 87 19.96 -5.38 16.04
C ASP A 87 18.92 -4.41 16.61
N ARG A 88 18.28 -3.59 15.76
CA ARG A 88 17.19 -2.69 16.18
C ARG A 88 15.94 -3.44 16.61
N CYS A 89 15.56 -4.50 15.89
CA CYS A 89 14.45 -5.36 16.28
C CYS A 89 14.74 -6.14 17.56
N ILE A 90 15.98 -6.60 17.77
CA ILE A 90 16.40 -7.26 19.01
C ILE A 90 16.36 -6.28 20.18
N ALA A 91 16.85 -5.04 20.00
CA ALA A 91 16.78 -4.01 21.04
C ALA A 91 15.34 -3.68 21.43
N LEU A 92 14.43 -3.57 20.45
CA LEU A 92 12.99 -3.36 20.69
C LEU A 92 12.28 -4.54 21.38
N LEU A 93 12.83 -5.75 21.28
CA LEU A 93 12.32 -6.95 21.97
C LEU A 93 12.97 -7.17 23.35
N SER A 94 14.02 -6.40 23.67
CA SER A 94 14.76 -6.49 24.92
C SER A 94 14.35 -5.42 25.94
N GLU A 95 13.42 -4.53 25.56
CA GLU A 95 12.61 -3.65 26.41
C GLU A 95 11.22 -4.26 26.63
#